data_AF-A0A8I0LBL2-F1
#
_entry.id   AF-A0A8I0LBL2-F1
#
_cell.length_a   1.000
_cell.length_b   1.000
_cell.length_c   1.000
_cell.angle_alpha   90.00
_cell.angle_beta   90.00
_cell.angle_gamma   90.00
#
_symmetry.space_group_name_H-M   'P 1'
#
loop_
_entity.id
_entity.type
_entity.pdbx_description
1 polymer ?
#
loop_
_entity_poly.entity_id
_entity_poly.type
_entity_poly.pdbx_seq_one_letter_code
_entity_poly.pdbx_strand_id
1 'polypeptide(L)' 'NLDARNPIFMMADSGARGSMAQIRQLAGMRGLIANTSGKTIEIPIRANYREGLNILEYFIAGKGARKGLADTALRTA' A
#
# COMPACT_ATOMS: atom_id res chain seq x y z
N ASN A 1 -13.95 -13.69 1.93
CA ASN A 1 -13.61 -12.92 3.15
C ASN A 1 -13.85 -11.41 3.06
N LEU A 2 -14.72 -10.92 2.18
CA LEU A 2 -15.29 -9.56 2.25
C LEU A 2 -16.81 -9.71 2.16
N ASP A 3 -17.42 -10.10 3.26
CA ASP A 3 -18.88 -10.16 3.36
C ASP A 3 -19.45 -8.73 3.29
N ALA A 4 -20.67 -8.56 2.79
CA ALA A 4 -21.31 -7.24 2.59
C ALA A 4 -21.46 -6.45 3.91
N ARG A 5 -21.47 -7.14 5.06
CA ARG A 5 -21.51 -6.55 6.41
C ARG A 5 -20.13 -6.29 7.02
N ASN A 6 -19.04 -6.52 6.29
CA ASN A 6 -17.71 -6.19 6.80
C ASN A 6 -17.58 -4.65 6.89
N PRO A 7 -17.30 -4.08 8.07
CA PRO A 7 -17.20 -2.62 8.22
C PRO A 7 -16.16 -1.99 7.30
N ILE A 8 -15.08 -2.71 6.94
CA ILE A 8 -14.07 -2.23 5.98
C ILE A 8 -14.65 -2.17 4.57
N PHE A 9 -15.45 -3.18 4.19
CA PHE A 9 -16.12 -3.21 2.89
C PHE A 9 -17.19 -2.12 2.81
N MET A 10 -18.01 -1.97 3.85
CA MET A 10 -19.03 -0.93 3.94
C MET A 10 -18.44 0.48 3.85
N MET A 11 -17.28 0.75 4.46
CA MET A 11 -16.62 2.07 4.37
C MET A 11 -16.11 2.41 2.97
N ALA A 12 -15.59 1.42 2.23
CA ALA A 12 -15.12 1.63 0.87
C ALA A 12 -16.27 1.66 -0.16
N ASP A 13 -17.31 0.86 0.03
CA ASP A 13 -18.49 0.81 -0.85
C ASP A 13 -19.37 2.07 -0.69
N SER A 14 -19.55 2.54 0.55
CA SER A 14 -20.28 3.79 0.82
C SER A 14 -19.54 5.07 0.41
N GLY A 15 -18.27 4.96 -0.01
CA GLY A 15 -17.44 6.10 -0.39
C GLY A 15 -17.02 7.01 0.77
N ALA A 16 -17.34 6.66 2.02
CA ALA A 16 -17.05 7.48 3.18
C ALA A 16 -15.54 7.57 3.46
N ARG A 17 -14.81 6.44 3.39
CA ARG A 17 -13.36 6.39 3.59
C ARG A 17 -12.80 5.05 3.15
N GLY A 18 -11.65 5.09 2.47
CA GLY A 18 -10.97 3.87 2.02
C GLY A 18 -11.27 3.54 0.56
N SER A 19 -10.24 3.16 -0.18
CA SER A 19 -10.36 2.73 -1.58
C SER A 19 -10.30 1.21 -1.69
N MET A 20 -10.96 0.64 -2.70
CA MET A 20 -10.81 -0.77 -3.06
C MET A 20 -9.33 -1.16 -3.28
N ALA A 21 -8.50 -0.22 -3.76
CA ALA A 21 -7.06 -0.42 -3.87
C ALA A 21 -6.37 -0.60 -2.51
N GLN A 22 -6.80 0.12 -1.47
CA GLN A 22 -6.26 0.00 -0.11
C GLN A 22 -6.72 -1.30 0.56
N ILE A 23 -7.96 -1.72 0.34
CA ILE A 23 -8.47 -3.02 0.82
C ILE A 23 -7.67 -4.17 0.22
N ARG A 24 -7.33 -4.08 -1.07
CA ARG A 24 -6.47 -5.07 -1.74
C ARG A 24 -5.08 -5.15 -1.14
N GLN A 25 -4.49 -4.03 -0.68
CA GLN A 25 -3.18 -4.07 -0.02
C GLN A 25 -3.25 -4.59 1.41
N LEU A 26 -4.41 -4.48 2.07
CA LEU A 26 -4.61 -4.96 3.43
C LEU A 26 -4.86 -6.47 3.49
N ALA A 27 -5.72 -6.97 2.60
CA ALA A 27 -6.18 -8.37 2.60
C ALA A 27 -5.60 -9.22 1.45
N GLY A 28 -5.05 -8.59 0.42
CA GLY A 28 -4.35 -9.22 -0.69
C GLY A 28 -2.92 -8.70 -0.80
N MET A 29 -2.31 -8.79 -1.97
CA MET A 29 -0.89 -8.48 -2.15
C MET A 29 -0.60 -6.97 -2.24
N ARG A 30 0.50 -6.51 -1.62
CA ARG A 30 0.99 -5.11 -1.75
C ARG A 30 1.44 -4.79 -3.19
N GLY A 31 1.98 -5.78 -3.91
CA GLY A 31 2.33 -5.69 -5.33
C GLY A 31 3.75 -5.20 -5.60
N LEU A 32 3.99 -4.68 -6.81
CA LEU A 32 5.29 -4.16 -7.23
C LEU A 32 5.52 -2.76 -6.64
N ILE A 33 6.72 -2.52 -6.12
CA ILE A 33 7.12 -1.22 -5.60
C ILE A 33 8.11 -0.55 -6.56
N ALA A 34 7.91 0.74 -6.80
CA ALA A 34 8.88 1.57 -7.49
C ALA A 34 10.06 1.89 -6.54
N ASN A 35 11.28 1.74 -7.05
CA ASN A 35 12.48 2.17 -6.35
C ASN A 35 12.52 3.70 -6.22
N THR A 36 13.46 4.20 -5.42
CA THR A 36 13.66 5.65 -5.21
C THR A 36 14.01 6.41 -6.48
N SER A 37 14.55 5.72 -7.49
CA SER A 37 14.86 6.26 -8.82
C SER A 37 13.69 6.18 -9.80
N GLY A 38 12.50 5.70 -9.38
CA GLY A 38 11.30 5.57 -10.22
C GLY A 38 11.21 4.30 -11.07
N LYS A 39 12.17 3.38 -11.02
CA LYS A 39 12.11 2.08 -11.71
C LYS A 39 11.37 1.05 -10.87
N THR A 40 10.53 0.23 -11.49
CA THR A 40 9.86 -0.89 -10.81
C THR A 40 10.86 -1.93 -10.35
N ILE A 41 10.79 -2.34 -9.08
CA ILE A 41 11.57 -3.46 -8.54
C ILE A 41 10.90 -4.75 -9.01
N GLU A 42 11.66 -5.63 -9.64
CA GLU A 42 11.14 -6.90 -10.21
C GLU A 42 10.71 -7.92 -9.16
N ILE A 43 11.13 -7.73 -7.91
CA ILE A 43 10.73 -8.56 -6.77
C ILE A 43 9.43 -8.00 -6.19
N PRO A 44 8.27 -8.68 -6.39
CA PRO A 44 7.01 -8.22 -5.81
C PRO A 44 6.96 -8.46 -4.31
N ILE A 45 6.31 -7.56 -3.57
CA ILE A 45 5.97 -7.80 -2.17
C ILE A 45 4.75 -8.72 -2.13
N ARG A 46 4.98 -9.97 -1.73
CA ARG A 46 3.95 -11.01 -1.72
C ARG A 46 3.11 -10.94 -0.46
N ALA A 47 3.69 -10.49 0.64
CA ALA A 47 3.01 -10.35 1.92
C ALA A 47 1.94 -9.26 1.88
N ASN A 48 0.87 -9.49 2.63
CA ASN A 48 -0.15 -8.51 2.94
C ASN A 48 0.12 -7.89 4.32
N TYR A 49 -0.45 -6.71 4.60
CA TYR A 49 -0.27 -6.08 5.91
C TYR A 49 -0.88 -6.87 7.07
N ARG A 50 -1.77 -7.83 6.77
CA ARG A 50 -2.39 -8.71 7.74
C ARG A 50 -1.47 -9.86 8.19
N GLU A 51 -0.67 -10.41 7.29
CA GLU A 51 0.29 -11.50 7.51
C GLU A 51 1.65 -10.94 7.99
N GLY A 52 1.92 -9.68 7.66
CA GLY A 52 3.15 -9.00 8.06
C GLY A 52 4.22 -9.08 6.97
N LEU A 53 4.96 -7.99 6.81
CA LEU A 53 6.02 -7.85 5.81
C LEU A 53 7.32 -8.51 6.28
N ASN A 54 8.03 -9.19 5.37
CA ASN A 54 9.39 -9.62 5.66
C ASN A 54 10.33 -8.39 5.79
N ILE A 55 11.46 -8.55 6.48
CA ILE A 55 12.43 -7.48 6.76
C ILE A 55 12.87 -6.75 5.48
N LEU A 56 13.15 -7.50 4.40
CA LEU A 56 13.53 -6.93 3.11
C LEU A 56 12.38 -6.13 2.46
N GLU A 57 11.15 -6.66 2.51
CA GLU A 57 9.96 -6.01 1.96
C GLU A 57 9.65 -4.72 2.73
N TYR A 58 9.79 -4.74 4.06
CA TYR A 58 9.63 -3.58 4.91
C TYR A 58 10.69 -2.51 4.64
N PHE A 59 11.96 -2.91 4.49
CA PHE A 59 13.04 -1.97 4.19
C PHE A 59 12.86 -1.27 2.83
N ILE A 60 12.41 -2.01 1.81
CA ILE A 60 12.11 -1.47 0.49
C ILE A 60 10.90 -0.52 0.56
N ALA A 61 9.83 -0.92 1.26
CA ALA A 61 8.63 -0.09 1.42
C ALA A 61 8.94 1.25 2.13
N GLY A 62 9.85 1.24 3.11
CA GLY A 62 10.27 2.45 3.82
C GLY A 62 10.94 3.49 2.93
N LYS A 63 11.75 3.07 1.94
CA LYS A 63 12.40 3.99 1.00
C LYS A 63 11.38 4.72 0.11
N GLY A 64 10.39 3.99 -0.40
CA GLY A 64 9.30 4.57 -1.20
C GLY A 64 8.45 5.56 -0.42
N ALA A 65 8.10 5.23 0.83
CA ALA A 65 7.31 6.11 1.69
C ALA A 65 8.01 7.45 1.98
N ARG A 66 9.32 7.43 2.28
CA ARG A 66 10.09 8.65 2.53
C ARG A 66 10.17 9.56 1.31
N LYS A 67 10.37 8.99 0.12
CA LYS A 67 10.36 9.76 -1.13
C LYS A 67 9.00 10.42 -1.35
N GLY A 68 7.90 9.69 -1.17
CA GLY A 68 6.55 10.25 -1.33
C GLY A 68 6.28 11.43 -0.39
N LEU A 69 6.76 11.38 0.85
CA LEU A 69 6.66 12.50 1.80
C LEU A 69 7.50 13.70 1.36
N ALA A 70 8.74 13.48 0.92
CA ALA A 70 9.61 14.55 0.41
C ALA A 70 9.03 15.21 -0.85
N ASP A 71 8.54 14.41 -1.80
CA ASP A 71 7.92 14.90 -3.04
C ASP A 71 6.63 15.69 -2.74
N THR A 72 5.85 15.27 -1.73
CA THR A 72 4.66 16.00 -1.29
C THR A 72 5.04 17.36 -0.68
N ALA A 73 6.04 17.38 0.19
CA ALA A 73 6.54 18.62 0.79
C ALA A 73 7.10 19.61 -0.26
N LEU A 74 7.81 19.10 -1.27
CA LEU A 74 8.32 19.91 -2.38
C LEU A 74 7.20 20.50 -3.26
N ARG A 75 6.08 19.80 -3.44
CA ARG A 75 4.95 20.28 -4.25
C ARG A 75 4.11 21.36 -3.57
N THR A 76 4.26 21.51 -2.25
CA THR A 76 3.56 22.53 -1.46
C THR A 76 4.41 23.77 -1.18
N ALA A 77 5.69 23.76 -1.55
CA ALA A 77 6.59 24.90 -1.47
C ALA A 77 6.49 25.76 -2.75
#